data_AF-A0A2V8MIB7-F1
#
_entry.id   AF-A0A2V8MIB7-F1
#
_cell.length_a   1.000
_cell.length_b   1.000
_cell.length_c   1.000
_cell.angle_alpha   90.00
_cell.angle_beta   90.00
_cell.angle_gamma   90.00
#
_symmetry.space_group_name_H-M   'P 1'
#
loop_
_entity.id
_entity.type
_entity.pdbx_description
1 polymer ?
#
loop_
_entity_poly.entity_id
_entity_poly.type
_entity_poly.pdbx_seq_one_letter_code
_entity_poly.pdbx_strand_id
1 'polypeptide(L)'
;MGREPEEIFKQFTAEPFAAASLGQVHHAITREGQRVAVKIQYPGIRRAIENDFSLFRTFSKPAQASGHIPKSAIDEIEKQIVAETDYLREADNIEFLADRLTPLTFVKVPRVFREYSSDKVLTMSLMTGRHLEDFLAQRPSQKLRDQLGAHLFELFHFQVYKVEALHADPHWGNYLFNDDAGISLVDFGCVKYLSPEAADYLRRVCLYPGSTSSADFRELLEAYYEQAGEKLLPGARRALIGFAENFYRKVYPPKPVKDQLFDFGDAV
;
A
#
# COMPACT_ATOMS: atom_id res chain seq x y z
N MET A 1 -21.61 13.28 7.89
CA MET A 1 -22.21 14.35 7.07
C MET A 1 -23.51 14.93 7.63
N GLY A 2 -23.89 14.65 8.89
CA GLY A 2 -24.99 15.35 9.59
C GLY A 2 -26.41 15.06 9.09
N ARG A 3 -26.59 14.10 8.17
CA ARG A 3 -27.86 13.69 7.55
C ARG A 3 -27.88 12.17 7.40
N GLU A 4 -29.07 11.61 7.25
CA GLU A 4 -29.22 10.17 7.01
C GLU A 4 -28.76 9.78 5.60
N PRO A 5 -28.23 8.56 5.39
CA PRO A 5 -27.72 8.13 4.08
C PRO A 5 -28.75 8.26 2.94
N GLU A 6 -30.03 8.02 3.20
CA GLU A 6 -31.14 8.11 2.24
C GLU A 6 -31.44 9.55 1.81
N GLU A 7 -31.02 10.53 2.60
CA GLU A 7 -31.09 11.95 2.23
C GLU A 7 -29.94 12.35 1.31
N ILE A 8 -28.80 11.68 1.42
CA ILE A 8 -27.58 12.00 0.67
C ILE A 8 -27.57 11.24 -0.65
N PHE A 9 -27.79 9.93 -0.63
CA PHE A 9 -27.72 9.03 -1.78
C PHE A 9 -29.11 8.75 -2.35
N LYS A 10 -29.17 8.35 -3.62
CA LYS A 10 -30.40 7.82 -4.22
C LYS A 10 -30.73 6.44 -3.65
N GLN A 11 -29.71 5.64 -3.40
CA GLN A 11 -29.80 4.32 -2.78
C GLN A 11 -28.55 4.10 -1.93
N PHE A 12 -28.71 3.52 -0.75
CA PHE A 12 -27.61 3.15 0.14
C PHE A 12 -27.89 1.75 0.71
N THR A 13 -26.91 0.85 0.64
CA THR A 13 -27.05 -0.50 1.21
C THR A 13 -26.47 -0.52 2.62
N ALA A 14 -27.35 -0.73 3.61
CA ALA A 14 -26.96 -0.73 5.02
C ALA A 14 -25.98 -1.85 5.39
N GLU A 15 -26.06 -3.00 4.72
CA GLU A 15 -25.10 -4.09 4.89
C GLU A 15 -23.77 -3.72 4.20
N PRO A 16 -22.63 -3.72 4.92
CA PRO A 16 -21.33 -3.49 4.30
C PRO A 16 -20.93 -4.70 3.47
N PHE A 17 -20.32 -4.46 2.31
CA PHE A 17 -19.80 -5.54 1.45
C PHE A 17 -18.32 -5.82 1.68
N ALA A 18 -17.60 -4.89 2.33
CA ALA A 18 -16.19 -5.06 2.68
C ALA A 18 -15.87 -4.34 4.00
N ALA A 19 -14.86 -4.87 4.70
CA ALA A 19 -14.23 -4.20 5.83
C ALA A 19 -13.07 -3.32 5.34
N ALA A 20 -12.81 -2.23 6.07
CA ALA A 20 -11.61 -1.42 5.93
C ALA A 20 -10.86 -1.38 7.26
N SER A 21 -9.57 -1.00 7.24
CA SER A 21 -8.70 -0.94 8.44
C SER A 21 -9.41 -0.34 9.67
N LEU A 22 -10.06 0.82 9.50
CA LEU A 22 -10.71 1.58 10.58
C LEU A 22 -12.21 1.79 10.35
N GLY A 23 -12.84 0.97 9.51
CA GLY A 23 -14.23 1.18 9.11
C GLY A 23 -14.84 0.11 8.23
N GLN A 24 -15.91 0.48 7.55
CA GLN A 24 -16.73 -0.41 6.73
C GLN A 24 -17.06 0.24 5.38
N VAL A 25 -17.22 -0.58 4.34
CA VAL A 25 -17.48 -0.11 2.97
C VAL A 25 -18.86 -0.58 2.50
N HIS A 26 -19.66 0.37 2.03
CA HIS A 26 -21.03 0.16 1.60
C HIS A 26 -21.21 0.45 0.12
N HIS A 27 -22.16 -0.24 -0.50
CA HIS A 27 -22.64 0.13 -1.83
C HIS A 27 -23.62 1.29 -1.73
N ALA A 28 -23.48 2.26 -2.65
CA ALA A 28 -24.48 3.31 -2.83
C ALA A 28 -24.61 3.72 -4.30
N ILE A 29 -25.68 4.47 -4.58
CA ILE A 29 -25.92 5.14 -5.85
C ILE A 29 -26.10 6.63 -5.57
N THR A 30 -25.30 7.49 -6.21
CA THR A 30 -25.42 8.95 -6.07
C THR A 30 -26.75 9.46 -6.62
N ARG A 31 -27.11 10.72 -6.36
CA ARG A 31 -28.36 11.31 -6.87
C ARG A 31 -28.37 11.39 -8.40
N GLU A 32 -27.19 11.50 -8.99
CA GLU A 32 -26.91 11.52 -10.42
C GLU A 32 -26.89 10.11 -11.05
N GLY A 33 -27.02 9.06 -10.23
CA GLY A 33 -27.12 7.67 -10.70
C GLY A 33 -25.79 6.92 -10.79
N GLN A 34 -24.69 7.45 -10.23
CA GLN A 34 -23.39 6.79 -10.27
C GLN A 34 -23.26 5.74 -9.16
N ARG A 35 -22.75 4.55 -9.49
CA ARG A 35 -22.45 3.50 -8.51
C ARG A 35 -21.15 3.80 -7.79
N VAL A 36 -21.18 3.81 -6.46
CA VAL A 36 -20.05 4.22 -5.62
C VAL A 36 -19.85 3.24 -4.46
N ALA A 37 -18.62 3.21 -3.96
CA ALA A 37 -18.25 2.61 -2.69
C ALA A 37 -18.13 3.73 -1.64
N VAL A 38 -18.77 3.55 -0.48
CA VAL A 38 -18.79 4.52 0.62
C VAL A 38 -18.09 3.90 1.82
N LYS A 39 -16.85 4.33 2.08
CA LYS A 39 -16.01 3.91 3.22
C LYS A 39 -16.35 4.80 4.42
N ILE A 40 -16.82 4.22 5.51
CA ILE A 40 -17.28 4.93 6.72
C ILE A 40 -16.45 4.45 7.91
N GLN A 41 -15.85 5.38 8.66
CA GLN A 41 -15.10 5.04 9.88
C GLN A 41 -16.03 4.50 10.98
N TYR A 42 -15.51 3.59 11.81
CA TYR A 42 -16.23 3.17 13.01
C TYR A 42 -16.44 4.37 13.96
N PRO A 43 -17.64 4.51 14.55
CA PRO A 43 -17.92 5.58 15.50
C PRO A 43 -16.91 5.58 16.66
N GLY A 44 -16.23 6.71 16.86
CA GLY A 44 -15.30 6.90 17.98
C GLY A 44 -13.92 6.26 17.80
N ILE A 45 -13.59 5.69 16.63
CA ILE A 45 -12.32 4.96 16.41
C ILE A 45 -11.07 5.80 16.72
N ARG A 46 -11.05 7.08 16.31
CA ARG A 46 -9.96 8.00 16.63
C ARG A 46 -9.72 8.12 18.14
N ARG A 47 -10.78 8.32 18.92
CA ARG A 47 -10.69 8.43 20.38
C ARG A 47 -10.28 7.10 21.02
N ALA A 48 -10.73 5.97 20.47
CA ALA A 48 -10.30 4.65 20.92
C ALA A 48 -8.79 4.46 20.72
N ILE A 49 -8.28 4.77 19.52
CA ILE A 49 -6.85 4.73 19.20
C ILE A 49 -6.04 5.62 20.16
N GLU A 50 -6.44 6.88 20.34
CA GLU A 50 -5.76 7.82 21.24
C GLU A 50 -5.72 7.29 22.70
N ASN A 51 -6.82 6.70 23.18
CA ASN A 51 -6.87 6.10 24.51
C ASN A 51 -5.96 4.85 24.62
N ASP A 52 -5.97 3.99 23.60
CA ASP A 52 -5.16 2.76 23.56
C ASP A 52 -3.67 3.10 23.59
N PHE A 53 -3.23 4.10 22.81
CA PHE A 53 -1.84 4.57 22.85
C PHE A 53 -1.48 5.25 24.17
N SER A 54 -2.40 5.97 24.81
CA SER A 54 -2.19 6.52 26.15
C SER A 54 -1.96 5.42 27.20
N LEU A 55 -2.75 4.35 27.16
CA LEU A 55 -2.57 3.18 28.01
C LEU A 55 -1.26 2.45 27.68
N PHE A 56 -0.99 2.21 26.39
CA PHE A 56 0.23 1.54 25.94
C PHE A 56 1.49 2.27 26.40
N ARG A 57 1.52 3.60 26.30
CA ARG A 57 2.61 4.44 26.84
C ARG A 57 2.79 4.25 28.34
N THR A 58 1.70 4.07 29.09
CA THR A 58 1.75 3.87 30.54
C THR A 58 2.35 2.51 30.89
N PHE A 59 1.93 1.45 30.21
CA PHE A 59 2.43 0.09 30.45
C PHE A 59 3.84 -0.16 29.90
N SER A 60 4.22 0.54 28.82
CA SER A 60 5.55 0.39 28.21
C SER A 60 6.66 1.18 28.91
N LYS A 61 6.37 1.99 29.95
CA LYS A 61 7.39 2.75 30.70
C LYS A 61 8.60 1.92 31.16
N PRO A 62 8.46 0.70 31.73
CA PRO A 62 9.60 -0.12 32.12
C PRO A 62 10.44 -0.59 30.93
N ALA A 63 9.79 -0.92 29.80
CA ALA A 63 10.45 -1.33 28.56
C ALA A 63 11.16 -0.16 27.86
N GLN A 64 10.58 1.05 27.93
CA GLN A 64 11.20 2.28 27.45
C GLN A 64 12.42 2.65 28.30
N ALA A 65 12.31 2.58 29.63
CA ALA A 65 13.42 2.88 30.56
C ALA A 65 14.59 1.90 30.42
N SER A 66 14.32 0.66 30.01
CA SER A 66 15.34 -0.37 29.75
C SER A 66 15.84 -0.37 28.29
N GLY A 67 15.36 0.55 27.44
CA GLY A 67 15.81 0.70 26.05
C GLY A 67 15.30 -0.36 25.06
N HIS A 68 14.38 -1.24 25.47
CA HIS A 68 13.82 -2.28 24.60
C HIS A 68 12.80 -1.73 23.60
N ILE A 69 12.10 -0.65 23.95
CA ILE A 69 11.15 0.03 23.07
C ILE A 69 11.51 1.51 23.00
N PRO A 70 12.02 2.00 21.86
CA PRO A 70 12.24 3.43 21.66
C PRO A 70 10.92 4.18 21.75
N LYS A 71 10.86 5.26 22.53
CA LYS A 71 9.68 6.12 22.61
C LYS A 71 9.29 6.68 21.23
N SER A 72 10.29 7.02 20.40
CA SER A 72 10.10 7.51 19.03
C SER A 72 9.32 6.53 18.17
N ALA A 73 9.54 5.22 18.33
CA ALA A 73 8.81 4.21 17.58
C ALA A 73 7.32 4.19 17.94
N ILE A 74 6.97 4.36 19.23
CA ILE A 74 5.58 4.43 19.67
C ILE A 74 4.88 5.67 19.10
N ASP A 75 5.56 6.82 19.15
CA ASP A 75 5.01 8.09 18.65
C ASP A 75 4.84 8.06 17.13
N GLU A 76 5.74 7.40 16.39
CA GLU A 76 5.61 7.22 14.95
C GLU A 76 4.43 6.32 14.57
N ILE A 77 4.25 5.19 15.27
CA ILE A 77 3.12 4.28 15.03
C ILE A 77 1.79 4.98 15.32
N GLU A 78 1.67 5.67 16.46
CA GLU A 78 0.44 6.42 16.77
C GLU A 78 0.15 7.45 15.69
N LYS A 79 1.17 8.23 15.29
CA LYS A 79 1.02 9.26 14.25
C LYS A 79 0.55 8.65 12.94
N GLN A 80 1.04 7.47 12.57
CA GLN A 80 0.63 6.80 11.34
C GLN A 80 -0.83 6.31 11.42
N ILE A 81 -1.22 5.64 12.51
CA ILE A 81 -2.60 5.14 12.68
C ILE A 81 -3.60 6.31 12.80
N VAL A 82 -3.22 7.39 13.48
CA VAL A 82 -4.05 8.60 13.55
C VAL A 82 -4.17 9.26 12.17
N ALA A 83 -3.12 9.24 11.35
CA ALA A 83 -3.21 9.74 9.98
C ALA A 83 -4.17 8.93 9.11
N GLU A 84 -4.34 7.63 9.36
CA GLU A 84 -5.35 6.78 8.67
C GLU A 84 -6.80 7.16 9.03
N THR A 85 -7.02 7.89 10.12
CA THR A 85 -8.36 8.40 10.49
C THR A 85 -8.73 9.71 9.79
N ASP A 86 -7.92 10.20 8.84
CA ASP A 86 -8.25 11.36 8.02
C ASP A 86 -8.54 10.93 6.57
N TYR A 87 -9.81 10.75 6.26
CA TYR A 87 -10.25 10.35 4.92
C TYR A 87 -10.14 11.46 3.87
N LEU A 88 -9.96 12.73 4.27
CA LEU A 88 -9.67 13.80 3.30
C LEU A 88 -8.25 13.65 2.75
N ARG A 89 -7.29 13.26 3.60
CA ARG A 89 -5.93 12.94 3.17
C ARG A 89 -5.91 11.73 2.24
N GLU A 90 -6.70 10.69 2.53
CA GLU A 90 -6.83 9.54 1.63
C GLU A 90 -7.43 9.95 0.28
N ALA A 91 -8.44 10.82 0.27
CA ALA A 91 -8.98 11.38 -0.97
C ALA A 91 -7.94 12.18 -1.78
N ASP A 92 -7.10 13.00 -1.12
CA ASP A 92 -6.02 13.72 -1.78
C ASP A 92 -5.00 12.76 -2.43
N ASN A 93 -4.65 11.69 -1.73
CA ASN A 93 -3.77 10.64 -2.24
C ASN A 93 -4.35 9.92 -3.46
N ILE A 94 -5.65 9.61 -3.45
CA ILE A 94 -6.35 9.00 -4.58
C ILE A 94 -6.26 9.90 -5.81
N GLU A 95 -6.63 11.17 -5.67
CA GLU A 95 -6.62 12.13 -6.79
C GLU A 95 -5.21 12.34 -7.34
N PHE A 96 -4.22 12.46 -6.44
CA PHE A 96 -2.80 12.56 -6.82
C PHE A 96 -2.35 11.34 -7.63
N LEU A 97 -2.59 10.12 -7.15
CA LEU A 97 -2.19 8.91 -7.86
C LEU A 97 -3.02 8.67 -9.13
N ALA A 98 -4.31 9.06 -9.15
CA ALA A 98 -5.15 8.97 -10.33
C ALA A 98 -4.58 9.76 -11.50
N ASP A 99 -4.09 10.99 -11.25
CA ASP A 99 -3.42 11.82 -12.26
C ASP A 99 -2.07 11.23 -12.69
N ARG A 100 -1.25 10.85 -11.71
CA ARG A 100 0.14 10.43 -11.98
C ARG A 100 0.27 9.06 -12.62
N LEU A 101 -0.68 8.16 -12.38
CA LEU A 101 -0.69 6.82 -12.96
C LEU A 101 -1.41 6.73 -14.31
N THR A 102 -1.90 7.85 -14.87
CA THR A 102 -2.54 7.88 -16.20
C THR A 102 -1.74 7.21 -17.33
N PRO A 103 -0.38 7.22 -17.36
CA PRO A 103 0.37 6.53 -18.40
C PRO A 103 0.26 5.00 -18.33
N LEU A 104 -0.08 4.45 -17.16
CA LEU A 104 -0.26 3.01 -16.96
C LEU A 104 -1.72 2.63 -17.22
N THR A 105 -2.07 2.40 -18.49
CA THR A 105 -3.46 2.13 -18.90
C THR A 105 -4.06 0.85 -18.32
N PHE A 106 -3.22 -0.05 -17.80
CA PHE A 106 -3.66 -1.28 -17.11
C PHE A 106 -4.00 -1.05 -15.63
N VAL A 107 -3.74 0.14 -15.08
CA VAL A 107 -4.03 0.49 -13.68
C VAL A 107 -5.29 1.33 -13.61
N LYS A 108 -6.20 0.97 -12.71
CA LYS A 108 -7.42 1.72 -12.42
C LYS A 108 -7.34 2.26 -10.99
N VAL A 109 -7.42 3.58 -10.87
CA VAL A 109 -7.56 4.30 -9.60
C VAL A 109 -8.99 4.82 -9.48
N PRO A 110 -9.65 4.70 -8.32
CA PRO A 110 -11.01 5.19 -8.17
C PRO A 110 -11.08 6.71 -8.31
N ARG A 111 -12.20 7.21 -8.80
CA ARG A 111 -12.53 8.64 -8.74
C ARG A 111 -13.12 8.96 -7.38
N VAL A 112 -12.64 10.03 -6.73
CA VAL A 112 -13.22 10.57 -5.50
C VAL A 112 -14.47 11.42 -5.81
N PHE A 113 -15.47 11.30 -4.94
CA PHE A 113 -16.67 12.12 -4.92
C PHE A 113 -16.61 13.02 -3.68
N ARG A 114 -15.96 14.18 -3.81
CA ARG A 114 -15.66 15.10 -2.70
C ARG A 114 -16.93 15.63 -2.02
N GLU A 115 -17.95 15.90 -2.81
CA GLU A 115 -19.27 16.34 -2.35
C GLU A 115 -20.02 15.29 -1.52
N TYR A 116 -19.61 14.02 -1.64
CA TYR A 116 -20.10 12.88 -0.86
C TYR A 116 -19.08 12.41 0.20
N SER A 117 -18.06 13.21 0.51
CA SER A 117 -16.97 12.83 1.40
C SER A 117 -16.75 13.83 2.55
N SER A 118 -16.15 13.36 3.65
CA SER A 118 -15.72 14.13 4.80
C SER A 118 -14.50 13.47 5.45
N ASP A 119 -14.01 14.04 6.55
CA ASP A 119 -12.98 13.46 7.43
C ASP A 119 -13.23 12.00 7.86
N LYS A 120 -14.50 11.55 7.91
CA LYS A 120 -14.93 10.23 8.41
C LYS A 120 -15.64 9.36 7.37
N VAL A 121 -15.93 9.92 6.19
CA VAL A 121 -16.66 9.24 5.12
C VAL A 121 -15.94 9.51 3.80
N LEU A 122 -15.52 8.47 3.09
CA LEU A 122 -14.89 8.56 1.79
C LEU A 122 -15.77 7.88 0.75
N THR A 123 -16.28 8.66 -0.20
CA THR A 123 -17.06 8.14 -1.33
C THR A 123 -16.21 8.14 -2.58
N MET A 124 -16.11 6.98 -3.21
CA MET A 124 -15.28 6.76 -4.40
C MET A 124 -15.99 5.88 -5.43
N SER A 125 -15.57 5.92 -6.70
CA SER A 125 -16.14 5.05 -7.72
C SER A 125 -15.97 3.59 -7.35
N LEU A 126 -17.03 2.79 -7.55
CA LEU A 126 -16.96 1.36 -7.26
C LEU A 126 -15.95 0.67 -8.20
N MET A 127 -14.91 0.09 -7.61
CA MET A 127 -13.90 -0.67 -8.36
C MET A 127 -14.36 -2.10 -8.59
N THR A 128 -13.92 -2.69 -9.70
CA THR A 128 -14.20 -4.08 -10.07
C THR A 128 -12.92 -4.88 -10.16
N GLY A 129 -13.08 -6.20 -10.01
CA GLY A 129 -12.02 -7.19 -10.09
C GLY A 129 -12.19 -8.22 -8.97
N ARG A 130 -11.21 -9.09 -8.82
CA ARG A 130 -11.15 -10.10 -7.75
C ARG A 130 -9.90 -9.88 -6.91
N HIS A 131 -10.00 -10.13 -5.61
CA HIS A 131 -8.81 -10.24 -4.78
C HIS A 131 -7.93 -11.40 -5.27
N LEU A 132 -6.64 -11.35 -4.94
CA LEU A 132 -5.64 -12.28 -5.47
C LEU A 132 -6.04 -13.75 -5.28
N GLU A 133 -6.50 -14.13 -4.08
CA GLU A 133 -6.89 -15.50 -3.75
C GLU A 133 -8.05 -15.99 -4.63
N ASP A 134 -9.13 -15.20 -4.71
CA ASP A 134 -10.28 -15.51 -5.56
C ASP A 134 -9.92 -15.53 -7.05
N PHE A 135 -9.03 -14.63 -7.48
CA PHE A 135 -8.54 -14.59 -8.84
C PHE A 135 -7.75 -15.86 -9.19
N LEU A 136 -6.84 -16.31 -8.32
CA LEU A 136 -6.04 -17.51 -8.52
C LEU A 136 -6.87 -18.79 -8.41
N ALA A 137 -7.93 -18.81 -7.60
CA ALA A 137 -8.87 -19.92 -7.49
C ALA A 137 -9.57 -20.22 -8.83
N GLN A 138 -9.70 -19.23 -9.73
CA GLN A 138 -10.21 -19.43 -11.10
C GLN A 138 -9.21 -20.13 -12.03
N ARG A 139 -8.00 -20.44 -11.55
CA ARG A 139 -6.91 -21.04 -12.34
C ARG A 139 -6.64 -20.27 -13.64
N PRO A 140 -6.32 -18.96 -13.55
CA PRO A 140 -6.03 -18.15 -14.72
C PRO A 140 -4.83 -18.73 -15.50
N SER A 141 -4.85 -18.57 -16.82
CA SER A 141 -3.76 -19.05 -17.67
C SER A 141 -2.40 -18.48 -17.22
N GLN A 142 -1.32 -19.26 -17.37
CA GLN A 142 0.03 -18.80 -17.08
C GLN A 142 0.34 -17.45 -17.75
N LYS A 143 -0.04 -17.31 -19.02
CA LYS A 143 0.15 -16.08 -19.79
C LYS A 143 -0.47 -14.85 -19.11
N LEU A 144 -1.69 -14.98 -18.57
CA LEU A 144 -2.35 -13.89 -17.86
C LEU A 144 -1.63 -13.56 -16.55
N ARG A 145 -1.18 -14.58 -15.81
CA ARG A 145 -0.41 -14.37 -14.57
C ARG A 145 0.92 -13.68 -14.84
N ASP A 146 1.63 -14.08 -15.89
CA ASP A 146 2.90 -13.47 -16.29
C ASP A 146 2.70 -12.00 -16.66
N GLN A 147 1.62 -11.70 -17.41
CA GLN A 147 1.29 -10.32 -17.78
C GLN A 147 0.94 -9.46 -16.56
N LEU A 148 0.14 -9.97 -15.63
CA LEU A 148 -0.18 -9.28 -14.38
C LEU A 148 1.06 -9.08 -13.49
N GLY A 149 1.96 -10.07 -13.44
CA GLY A 149 3.23 -9.95 -12.74
C GLY A 149 4.12 -8.85 -13.34
N ALA A 150 4.19 -8.77 -14.67
CA ALA A 150 4.89 -7.70 -15.36
C ALA A 150 4.26 -6.32 -15.10
N HIS A 151 2.93 -6.23 -15.10
CA HIS A 151 2.19 -5.00 -14.78
C HIS A 151 2.41 -4.53 -13.34
N LEU A 152 2.39 -5.45 -12.35
CA LEU A 152 2.70 -5.13 -10.95
C LEU A 152 4.13 -4.60 -10.81
N PHE A 153 5.07 -5.24 -11.50
CA PHE A 153 6.45 -4.82 -11.53
C PHE A 153 6.60 -3.42 -12.14
N GLU A 154 5.98 -3.18 -13.29
CA GLU A 154 5.99 -1.88 -13.95
C GLU A 154 5.35 -0.80 -13.08
N LEU A 155 4.19 -1.08 -12.45
CA LEU A 155 3.53 -0.17 -11.52
C LEU A 155 4.43 0.21 -10.34
N PHE A 156 5.12 -0.75 -9.72
CA PHE A 156 6.06 -0.46 -8.62
C PHE A 156 7.18 0.49 -9.08
N HIS A 157 7.85 0.16 -10.18
CA HIS A 157 8.98 0.95 -10.67
C HIS A 157 8.56 2.32 -11.18
N PHE A 158 7.42 2.40 -11.85
CA PHE A 158 6.85 3.67 -12.31
C PHE A 158 6.57 4.60 -11.13
N GLN A 159 6.00 4.08 -10.04
CA GLN A 159 5.78 4.84 -8.82
C GLN A 159 7.09 5.37 -8.22
N VAL A 160 8.12 4.53 -8.12
CA VAL A 160 9.43 4.95 -7.58
C VAL A 160 10.10 6.00 -8.47
N TYR A 161 10.08 5.82 -9.79
CA TYR A 161 10.96 6.58 -10.70
C TYR A 161 10.29 7.76 -11.40
N LYS A 162 8.98 7.71 -11.58
CA LYS A 162 8.23 8.74 -12.31
C LYS A 162 7.30 9.51 -11.39
N VAL A 163 6.70 8.84 -10.42
CA VAL A 163 5.77 9.50 -9.48
C VAL A 163 6.52 10.03 -8.26
N GLU A 164 7.61 9.38 -7.84
CA GLU A 164 8.33 9.65 -6.59
C GLU A 164 7.42 9.57 -5.36
N ALA A 165 6.38 8.74 -5.46
CA ALA A 165 5.50 8.39 -4.36
C ALA A 165 5.03 6.95 -4.57
N LEU A 166 4.95 6.20 -3.48
CA LEU A 166 4.54 4.81 -3.48
C LEU A 166 3.18 4.66 -2.80
N HIS A 167 2.27 3.96 -3.46
CA HIS A 167 1.27 3.16 -2.78
C HIS A 167 2.01 2.10 -1.96
N ALA A 168 2.22 2.38 -0.68
CA ALA A 168 3.21 1.72 0.15
C ALA A 168 2.63 0.59 1.00
N ASP A 169 1.38 0.19 0.74
CA ASP A 169 0.78 -0.97 1.38
C ASP A 169 0.89 -2.20 0.46
N PRO A 170 1.81 -3.14 0.76
CA PRO A 170 2.01 -4.34 -0.05
C PRO A 170 0.92 -5.40 0.18
N HIS A 171 -0.11 -5.12 0.98
CA HIS A 171 -1.18 -6.05 1.22
C HIS A 171 -1.98 -6.31 -0.07
N TRP A 172 -2.02 -7.56 -0.52
CA TRP A 172 -2.73 -7.98 -1.74
C TRP A 172 -4.24 -7.69 -1.71
N GLY A 173 -4.82 -7.47 -0.52
CA GLY A 173 -6.19 -7.01 -0.36
C GLY A 173 -6.48 -5.64 -0.99
N ASN A 174 -5.45 -4.80 -1.21
CA ASN A 174 -5.62 -3.47 -1.82
C ASN A 174 -5.59 -3.50 -3.35
N TYR A 175 -5.44 -4.68 -3.94
CA TYR A 175 -5.34 -4.92 -5.37
C TYR A 175 -6.49 -5.82 -5.82
N LEU A 176 -7.20 -5.41 -6.86
CA LEU A 176 -8.15 -6.25 -7.57
C LEU A 176 -7.62 -6.57 -8.96
N PHE A 177 -7.67 -7.85 -9.31
CA PHE A 177 -7.19 -8.39 -10.57
C PHE A 177 -8.36 -8.65 -11.51
N ASN A 178 -8.18 -8.32 -12.79
CA ASN A 178 -9.20 -8.43 -13.81
C ASN A 178 -8.74 -9.38 -14.94
N ASP A 179 -9.70 -9.96 -15.66
CA ASP A 179 -9.43 -10.90 -16.76
C ASP A 179 -8.78 -10.24 -17.98
N ASP A 180 -8.86 -8.91 -18.08
CA ASP A 180 -8.22 -8.08 -19.11
C ASP A 180 -6.75 -7.73 -18.77
N ALA A 181 -6.15 -8.41 -17.79
CA ALA A 181 -4.85 -8.08 -17.20
C ALA A 181 -4.80 -6.69 -16.54
N GLY A 182 -5.95 -6.12 -16.17
CA GLY A 182 -6.05 -4.87 -15.43
C GLY A 182 -5.91 -5.05 -13.92
N ILE A 183 -5.35 -4.03 -13.26
CA ILE A 183 -5.16 -3.94 -11.81
C ILE A 183 -5.94 -2.73 -11.29
N SER A 184 -6.89 -2.94 -10.39
CA SER A 184 -7.60 -1.87 -9.68
C SER A 184 -7.03 -1.71 -8.28
N LEU A 185 -6.73 -0.47 -7.88
CA LEU A 185 -6.29 -0.14 -6.52
C LEU A 185 -7.49 0.35 -5.69
N VAL A 186 -7.60 -0.03 -4.41
CA VAL A 186 -8.81 0.25 -3.60
C VAL A 186 -8.61 0.92 -2.24
N ASP A 187 -7.40 0.94 -1.69
CA ASP A 187 -7.08 1.65 -0.45
C ASP A 187 -5.90 2.58 -0.68
N PHE A 188 -5.96 3.81 -0.17
CA PHE A 188 -4.93 4.83 -0.39
C PHE A 188 -4.51 5.52 0.91
N GLY A 189 -4.81 4.90 2.06
CA GLY A 189 -4.47 5.41 3.38
C GLY A 189 -2.94 5.53 3.59
N CYS A 190 -2.16 4.68 2.93
CA CYS A 190 -0.70 4.66 3.03
C CYS A 190 -0.02 5.00 1.69
N VAL A 191 0.08 6.29 1.39
CA VAL A 191 0.98 6.80 0.34
C VAL A 191 2.23 7.41 0.97
N LYS A 192 3.41 6.95 0.53
CA LYS A 192 4.71 7.44 0.99
C LYS A 192 5.35 8.25 -0.13
N TYR A 193 5.51 9.54 0.10
CA TYR A 193 6.25 10.43 -0.79
C TYR A 193 7.75 10.23 -0.55
N LEU A 194 8.50 9.97 -1.62
CA LEU A 194 9.94 9.74 -1.58
C LEU A 194 10.64 11.10 -1.65
N SER A 195 11.66 11.30 -0.80
CA SER A 195 12.56 12.44 -1.01
C SER A 195 13.38 12.21 -2.29
N PRO A 196 13.89 13.27 -2.94
CA PRO A 196 14.75 13.13 -4.11
C PRO A 196 15.93 12.17 -3.87
N GLU A 197 16.50 12.21 -2.67
CA GLU A 197 17.60 11.33 -2.24
C GLU A 197 17.15 9.88 -2.11
N ALA A 198 15.99 9.62 -1.51
CA ALA A 198 15.43 8.29 -1.39
C ALA A 198 15.05 7.69 -2.77
N ALA A 199 14.47 8.50 -3.65
CA ALA A 199 14.16 8.10 -5.01
C ALA A 199 15.44 7.81 -5.83
N ASP A 200 16.48 8.64 -5.69
CA ASP A 200 17.78 8.40 -6.33
C ASP A 200 18.45 7.12 -5.81
N TYR A 201 18.42 6.91 -4.50
CA TYR A 201 18.93 5.68 -3.91
C TYR A 201 18.21 4.44 -4.46
N LEU A 202 16.87 4.43 -4.46
CA LEU A 202 16.10 3.32 -5.01
C LEU A 202 16.38 3.11 -6.50
N ARG A 203 16.55 4.19 -7.28
CA ARG A 203 16.99 4.12 -8.68
C ARG A 203 18.33 3.40 -8.81
N ARG A 204 19.33 3.80 -8.02
CA ARG A 204 20.69 3.24 -8.07
C ARG A 204 20.72 1.77 -7.65
N VAL A 205 19.91 1.37 -6.66
CA VAL A 205 19.84 -0.02 -6.19
C VAL A 205 19.16 -0.92 -7.22
N CYS A 206 17.97 -0.54 -7.68
CA CYS A 206 17.18 -1.38 -8.57
C CYS A 206 17.72 -1.43 -10.01
N LEU A 207 18.40 -0.37 -10.48
CA LEU A 207 19.04 -0.31 -11.79
C LEU A 207 20.55 -0.60 -11.71
N TYR A 208 21.02 -1.20 -10.61
CA TYR A 208 22.43 -1.46 -10.42
C TYR A 208 22.98 -2.35 -11.55
N PRO A 209 23.98 -1.90 -12.31
CA PRO A 209 24.44 -2.60 -13.51
C PRO A 209 25.33 -3.81 -13.20
N GLY A 210 25.84 -3.90 -11.97
CA GLY A 210 26.74 -4.97 -11.53
C GLY A 210 26.03 -6.14 -10.86
N SER A 211 26.81 -7.06 -10.31
CA SER A 211 26.25 -8.18 -9.54
C SER A 211 25.72 -7.69 -8.19
N THR A 212 24.52 -8.13 -7.80
CA THR A 212 23.97 -7.88 -6.45
C THR A 212 24.77 -8.57 -5.33
N SER A 213 25.76 -9.40 -5.67
CA SER A 213 26.71 -9.99 -4.72
C SER A 213 28.06 -9.25 -4.63
N SER A 214 28.24 -8.18 -5.42
CA SER A 214 29.49 -7.39 -5.43
C SER A 214 29.70 -6.59 -4.15
N ALA A 215 30.96 -6.29 -3.83
CA ALA A 215 31.31 -5.41 -2.72
C ALA A 215 30.70 -4.01 -2.92
N ASP A 216 30.78 -3.49 -4.14
CA ASP A 216 30.22 -2.20 -4.55
C ASP A 216 28.68 -2.11 -4.35
N PHE A 217 27.94 -3.20 -4.62
CA PHE A 217 26.50 -3.23 -4.33
C PHE A 217 26.21 -3.21 -2.82
N ARG A 218 27.01 -3.92 -2.03
CA ARG A 218 26.90 -3.86 -0.56
C ARG A 218 27.21 -2.46 -0.07
N GLU A 219 28.27 -1.83 -0.55
CA GLU A 219 28.63 -0.45 -0.18
C GLU A 219 27.51 0.53 -0.56
N LEU A 220 26.91 0.38 -1.75
CA LEU A 220 25.74 1.15 -2.16
C LEU A 220 24.58 1.00 -1.16
N LEU A 221 24.24 -0.24 -0.78
CA LEU A 221 23.20 -0.49 0.22
C LEU A 221 23.55 0.15 1.56
N GLU A 222 24.82 0.12 1.96
CA GLU A 222 25.28 0.63 3.25
C GLU A 222 25.31 2.17 3.32
N ALA A 223 25.68 2.85 2.24
CA ALA A 223 25.83 4.30 2.18
C ALA A 223 24.54 5.08 2.49
N TYR A 224 23.37 4.57 2.07
CA TYR A 224 22.09 5.21 2.36
C TYR A 224 21.75 5.19 3.85
N TYR A 225 22.10 4.12 4.56
CA TYR A 225 21.82 4.01 6.00
C TYR A 225 22.73 4.90 6.84
N GLU A 226 23.95 5.18 6.39
CA GLU A 226 24.82 6.16 7.06
C GLU A 226 24.28 7.59 6.90
N GLN A 227 23.67 7.91 5.76
CA GLN A 227 23.04 9.21 5.51
C GLN A 227 21.69 9.39 6.21
N ALA A 228 20.92 8.32 6.42
CA ALA A 228 19.58 8.38 7.04
C ALA A 228 19.59 8.72 8.55
N GLY A 229 20.77 8.83 9.19
CA GLY A 229 20.92 9.36 10.55
C GLY A 229 20.39 8.47 11.70
N GLU A 230 19.60 7.45 11.40
CA GLU A 230 19.20 6.43 12.37
C GLU A 230 20.16 5.25 12.34
N LYS A 231 20.90 5.05 13.45
CA LYS A 231 21.66 3.81 13.66
C LYS A 231 20.68 2.66 13.86
N LEU A 232 20.29 1.99 12.76
CA LEU A 232 19.70 0.67 12.84
C LEU A 232 20.62 -0.22 13.71
N LEU A 233 20.05 -0.85 14.73
CA LEU A 233 20.78 -1.83 15.53
C LEU A 233 21.44 -2.84 14.58
N PRO A 234 22.69 -3.30 14.82
CA PRO A 234 23.41 -4.18 13.90
C PRO A 234 22.63 -5.44 13.48
N GLY A 235 21.73 -5.93 14.34
CA GLY A 235 20.79 -7.02 14.03
C GLY A 235 19.71 -6.63 12.99
N ALA A 236 19.11 -5.44 13.12
CA ALA A 236 18.14 -4.91 12.17
C ALA A 236 18.79 -4.62 10.81
N ARG A 237 20.03 -4.10 10.81
CA ARG A 237 20.84 -3.92 9.59
C ARG A 237 21.04 -5.23 8.83
N ARG A 238 21.42 -6.31 9.52
CA ARG A 238 21.59 -7.64 8.90
C ARG A 238 20.27 -8.25 8.43
N ALA A 239 19.19 -8.10 9.19
CA ALA A 239 17.88 -8.62 8.81
C ALA A 239 17.33 -7.91 7.56
N LEU A 240 17.54 -6.59 7.46
CA LEU A 240 17.07 -5.79 6.33
C LEU A 240 17.91 -6.01 5.07
N ILE A 241 19.24 -6.11 5.19
CA ILE A 241 20.11 -6.56 4.09
C ILE A 241 19.69 -7.97 3.65
N GLY A 242 19.46 -8.87 4.60
CA GLY A 242 18.98 -10.22 4.29
C GLY A 242 17.58 -10.23 3.65
N PHE A 243 16.69 -9.30 4.01
CA PHE A 243 15.40 -9.13 3.35
C PHE A 243 15.58 -8.59 1.93
N ALA A 244 16.38 -7.54 1.74
CA ALA A 244 16.67 -6.99 0.41
C ALA A 244 17.33 -8.05 -0.48
N GLU A 245 18.40 -8.71 -0.02
CA GLU A 245 19.07 -9.78 -0.74
C GLU A 245 18.10 -10.94 -1.08
N ASN A 246 17.23 -11.35 -0.16
CA ASN A 246 16.25 -12.42 -0.44
C ASN A 246 15.11 -11.97 -1.34
N PHE A 247 14.57 -10.78 -1.15
CA PHE A 247 13.52 -10.19 -1.98
C PHE A 247 14.04 -10.00 -3.40
N TYR A 248 15.18 -9.32 -3.56
CA TYR A 248 15.81 -9.12 -4.87
C TYR A 248 16.28 -10.44 -5.50
N ARG A 249 16.77 -11.44 -4.75
CA ARG A 249 17.08 -12.77 -5.31
C ARG A 249 15.83 -13.53 -5.78
N LYS A 250 14.68 -13.35 -5.13
CA LYS A 250 13.42 -14.02 -5.52
C LYS A 250 12.70 -13.29 -6.65
N VAL A 251 12.72 -11.96 -6.65
CA VAL A 251 12.06 -11.09 -7.64
C VAL A 251 12.94 -10.90 -8.88
N TYR A 252 14.25 -10.82 -8.70
CA TYR A 252 15.27 -10.77 -9.75
C TYR A 252 16.28 -11.91 -9.54
N PRO A 253 15.86 -13.17 -9.76
CA PRO A 253 16.81 -14.26 -9.76
C PRO A 253 17.95 -13.91 -10.72
N PRO A 254 19.22 -14.18 -10.35
CA PRO A 254 20.33 -14.01 -11.27
C PRO A 254 19.98 -14.74 -12.57
N LYS A 255 20.34 -14.12 -13.72
CA LYS A 255 20.02 -14.53 -15.10
C LYS A 255 19.45 -15.95 -15.18
N PRO A 256 18.23 -16.16 -15.72
CA PRO A 256 17.69 -17.50 -15.83
C PRO A 256 18.74 -18.39 -16.49
N VAL A 257 19.15 -19.44 -15.79
CA VAL A 257 19.88 -20.53 -16.42
C VAL A 257 19.00 -20.91 -17.60
N LYS A 258 19.59 -20.88 -18.81
CA LYS A 258 18.88 -20.74 -20.09
C LYS A 258 17.83 -21.82 -20.42
N ASP A 259 17.56 -22.76 -19.51
CA ASP A 259 16.74 -23.95 -19.73
C ASP A 259 15.87 -24.37 -18.51
N GLN A 260 15.61 -23.49 -17.54
CA GLN A 260 14.64 -23.81 -16.46
C GLN A 260 13.33 -23.06 -16.63
N LEU A 261 12.28 -23.79 -17.02
CA LEU A 261 10.89 -23.38 -16.83
C LEU A 261 10.65 -23.21 -15.33
N PHE A 262 10.32 -22.00 -14.89
CA PHE A 262 9.88 -21.75 -13.53
C PHE A 262 8.42 -22.19 -13.39
N ASP A 263 8.20 -23.32 -12.71
CA ASP A 263 6.87 -23.83 -12.37
C ASP A 263 6.47 -23.32 -10.97
N PHE A 264 5.38 -22.57 -10.90
CA PHE A 264 4.80 -22.05 -9.65
C PHE A 264 3.70 -22.98 -9.09
N GLY A 265 3.61 -24.23 -9.58
CA GLY A 265 2.59 -25.20 -9.20
C GLY A 265 2.74 -25.84 -7.81
N ASP A 266 3.88 -25.70 -7.14
CA ASP A 266 4.19 -26.46 -5.91
C ASP A 266 4.24 -25.61 -4.63
N ALA A 267 3.19 -24.82 -4.38
CA ALA A 267 2.90 -24.32 -3.04
C ALA A 267 1.48 -24.79 -2.65
N VAL A 268 1.44 -25.95 -1.99
CA VAL A 268 0.24 -26.51 -1.33
C VAL A 268 -0.06 -25.72 -0.06
#